data_AF-A0A1M6AR22-F1
#
_entry.id   AF-A0A1M6AR22-F1
#
_cell.length_a   1.000
_cell.length_b   1.000
_cell.length_c   1.000
_cell.angle_alpha   90.00
_cell.angle_beta   90.00
_cell.angle_gamma   90.00
#
_symmetry.space_group_name_H-M   'P 1'
#
loop_
_entity.id
_entity.type
_entity.pdbx_description
1 polymer ?
#
loop_
_entity_poly.entity_id
_entity_poly.type
_entity_poly.pdbx_seq_one_letter_code
_entity_poly.pdbx_strand_id
1 'polypeptide(L)'
;MTFLKRFNFSALAVIFVMAAIVACEQDPTTIGSGVIGSSPLNTDIAVFDVFAKNRKIGAVSTNKLPVYQLGSFTHPVYGKTEASITSQLQLSSIAPTFGIYSQSTEDNPSSDSQIPENEKIDSVYLYIPFLTNPSGDSDGDGLADEFDGNPDDAGSDTDGDGLTDAQEISRGTDPLNSDTDGDGVDDAEDDEFIANQYRKTFDLDSIYVNGKPYDKNTGEVSFNLKVQRSNYYLRDLDPNSNFLEAQEYFSDQGFDPTFVDSLLFDGPVVISPDQIPLKNRDLASTEDVDESEELSYLDPGIRVALDKDFFQHNILDMEGSTELANQENFKNYLRGLHLSLSSLSDEVMLLLDMRRANITLSYSYDTADTDGEVSEGAGKKEFVLNFITSVLSQGQDTGLVTGNAVNTLVNDPYPGEVSGAMDTDANAEKIYLKGGAGAFAEINLFDQGNGKEAIKQIRQNNWVVNEANLVFYVAEDTDVEQPPSLYLYNTETGLPVYGAPLSQNDQLVKVYDYDGQLEKSSDGKALKYTVKITEHINDLIIRDVENATLGLFVTSSLYRTDLGSAVLDGNTEGEVPVASILSPLGTILYGSNVDDADADKKLRLEIFYTEID
;
A
#
# COMPACT_ATOMS: atom_id res chain seq x y z
N MET A 1 76.68 -53.38 38.33
CA MET A 1 76.18 -52.36 37.38
C MET A 1 74.88 -51.82 37.96
N THR A 2 74.92 -50.79 38.81
CA THR A 2 74.57 -49.39 38.45
C THR A 2 73.20 -49.24 37.79
N PHE A 3 72.18 -48.84 38.55
CA PHE A 3 71.52 -47.52 38.39
C PHE A 3 70.50 -47.26 39.51
N LEU A 4 70.92 -46.47 40.51
CA LEU A 4 70.05 -45.62 41.31
C LEU A 4 69.73 -44.37 40.48
N LYS A 5 68.46 -43.92 40.43
CA LYS A 5 68.03 -42.54 40.78
C LYS A 5 66.57 -42.25 40.36
N ARG A 6 65.76 -41.90 41.37
CA ARG A 6 64.79 -40.79 41.40
C ARG A 6 63.88 -40.62 40.18
N PHE A 7 62.66 -41.14 40.26
CA PHE A 7 61.52 -40.46 39.65
C PHE A 7 60.90 -39.52 40.69
N ASN A 8 60.92 -38.23 40.34
CA ASN A 8 60.59 -37.11 41.19
C ASN A 8 59.10 -37.08 41.53
N PHE A 9 58.82 -36.95 42.83
CA PHE A 9 57.53 -36.59 43.42
C PHE A 9 56.97 -35.22 42.94
N SER A 10 57.67 -34.51 42.03
CA SER A 10 57.24 -33.23 41.47
C SER A 10 56.18 -33.33 40.37
N ALA A 11 56.08 -34.47 39.66
CA ALA A 11 55.12 -34.57 38.55
C ALA A 11 53.65 -34.71 39.02
N LEU A 12 53.42 -35.42 40.14
CA LEU A 12 52.07 -35.55 40.72
C LEU A 12 51.63 -34.28 41.46
N ALA A 13 52.56 -33.56 42.10
CA ALA A 13 52.25 -32.30 42.78
C ALA A 13 51.89 -31.18 41.81
N VAL A 14 52.50 -31.13 40.62
CA VAL A 14 52.15 -30.14 39.58
C VAL A 14 50.77 -30.41 38.98
N ILE A 15 50.37 -31.68 38.82
CA ILE A 15 49.02 -32.02 38.33
C ILE A 15 47.94 -31.70 39.38
N PHE A 16 48.23 -31.91 40.67
CA PHE A 16 47.29 -31.55 41.75
C PHE A 16 47.20 -30.04 42.00
N VAL A 17 48.27 -29.28 41.73
CA VAL A 17 48.27 -27.81 41.78
C VAL A 17 47.63 -27.20 40.52
N MET A 18 47.77 -27.81 39.34
CA MET A 18 47.06 -27.38 38.11
C MET A 18 45.55 -27.62 38.18
N ALA A 19 45.09 -28.67 38.86
CA ALA A 19 43.67 -28.90 39.09
C ALA A 19 43.06 -27.98 40.17
N ALA A 20 43.88 -27.39 41.05
CA ALA A 20 43.43 -26.48 42.10
C ALA A 20 43.38 -25.00 41.67
N ILE A 21 43.88 -24.66 40.47
CA ILE A 21 43.86 -23.29 39.93
C ILE A 21 42.75 -23.10 38.87
N VAL A 22 42.06 -24.18 38.46
CA VAL A 22 40.84 -24.13 37.60
C VAL A 22 39.57 -24.31 38.44
N ALA A 23 39.55 -23.69 39.62
CA ALA A 23 38.38 -23.64 40.51
C ALA A 23 38.26 -22.27 41.21
N CYS A 24 38.69 -21.20 40.55
CA CYS A 24 38.08 -19.90 40.76
C CYS A 24 37.03 -19.75 39.67
N GLU A 25 35.80 -20.13 39.97
CA GLU A 25 34.66 -19.42 39.39
C GLU A 25 34.95 -17.93 39.55
N GLN A 26 34.94 -17.19 38.44
CA GLN A 26 34.65 -15.78 38.57
C GLN A 26 33.23 -15.74 39.12
N ASP A 27 33.10 -15.45 40.41
CA ASP A 27 31.85 -14.91 40.95
C ASP A 27 31.38 -13.89 39.91
N PRO A 28 30.18 -14.03 39.32
CA PRO A 28 29.61 -12.94 38.57
C PRO A 28 29.57 -11.81 39.59
N THR A 29 30.44 -10.82 39.40
CA THR A 29 30.27 -9.53 40.02
C THR A 29 28.92 -9.09 39.51
N THR A 30 27.92 -9.27 40.37
CA THR A 30 26.58 -8.76 40.20
C THR A 30 26.71 -7.25 40.30
N ILE A 31 27.21 -6.63 39.24
CA ILE A 31 26.92 -5.23 38.93
C ILE A 31 25.42 -5.21 38.70
N GLY A 32 24.66 -5.00 39.79
CA GLY A 32 23.20 -5.05 39.80
C GLY A 32 22.56 -5.56 41.09
N SER A 33 23.28 -6.26 41.98
CA SER A 33 22.67 -6.76 43.24
C SER A 33 22.50 -5.71 44.35
N GLY A 34 22.82 -4.45 44.05
CA GLY A 34 22.64 -3.33 44.97
C GLY A 34 21.41 -2.45 44.71
N VAL A 35 20.56 -2.78 43.74
CA VAL A 35 19.43 -1.90 43.34
C VAL A 35 18.05 -2.52 43.60
N ILE A 36 17.94 -3.82 43.85
CA ILE A 36 16.66 -4.45 44.18
C ILE A 36 16.71 -4.89 45.64
N GLY A 37 16.14 -4.06 46.51
CA GLY A 37 15.90 -4.43 47.90
C GLY A 37 15.11 -5.73 47.98
N SER A 38 15.30 -6.47 49.07
CA SER A 38 14.61 -7.74 49.36
C SER A 38 13.09 -7.61 49.61
N SER A 39 12.47 -6.52 49.17
CA SER A 39 11.03 -6.31 49.17
C SER A 39 10.44 -6.96 47.92
N PRO A 40 9.27 -7.64 48.00
CA PRO A 40 8.57 -8.09 46.81
C PRO A 40 8.24 -6.87 45.94
N LEU A 41 8.65 -6.91 44.66
CA LEU A 41 8.23 -5.90 43.69
C LEU A 41 6.72 -6.02 43.50
N ASN A 42 5.97 -5.00 43.93
CA ASN A 42 4.53 -4.93 43.70
C ASN A 42 4.30 -4.38 42.30
N THR A 43 3.45 -5.06 41.53
CA THR A 43 2.98 -4.59 40.23
C THR A 43 1.48 -4.33 40.32
N ASP A 44 1.04 -3.21 39.77
CA ASP A 44 -0.38 -2.80 39.77
C ASP A 44 -0.69 -1.98 38.51
N ILE A 45 -1.97 -1.65 38.32
CA ILE A 45 -2.48 -0.90 37.16
C ILE A 45 -3.13 0.39 37.65
N ALA A 46 -2.62 1.53 37.17
CA ALA A 46 -3.25 2.83 37.35
C ALA A 46 -4.05 3.19 36.10
N VAL A 47 -5.28 3.66 36.30
CA VAL A 47 -6.18 4.04 35.21
C VAL A 47 -6.48 5.54 35.28
N PHE A 48 -6.26 6.24 34.18
CA PHE A 48 -6.48 7.68 34.07
C PHE A 48 -7.54 8.00 33.01
N ASP A 49 -8.34 9.02 33.28
CA ASP A 49 -9.28 9.58 32.30
C ASP A 49 -8.51 10.29 31.18
N VAL A 50 -8.99 10.08 29.95
CA VAL A 50 -8.48 10.70 28.73
C VAL A 50 -9.57 11.62 28.16
N PHE A 51 -9.20 12.57 27.31
CA PHE A 51 -10.13 13.48 26.67
C PHE A 51 -9.98 13.40 25.16
N ALA A 52 -11.05 13.03 24.47
CA ALA A 52 -11.08 12.90 23.02
C ALA A 52 -12.01 13.94 22.40
N LYS A 53 -11.65 14.48 21.24
CA LYS A 53 -12.46 15.41 20.47
C LYS A 53 -12.45 15.00 19.01
N ASN A 54 -13.60 15.07 18.34
CA ASN A 54 -13.68 14.79 16.91
C ASN A 54 -13.37 16.05 16.09
N ARG A 55 -12.70 15.84 14.96
CA ARG A 55 -12.31 16.88 14.01
C ARG A 55 -12.69 16.46 12.60
N LYS A 56 -13.19 17.41 11.82
CA LYS A 56 -13.49 17.20 10.40
C LYS A 56 -12.34 17.66 9.52
N ILE A 57 -12.13 16.93 8.43
CA ILE A 57 -11.25 17.35 7.35
C ILE A 57 -12.13 17.77 6.17
N GLY A 58 -11.91 18.99 5.68
CA GLY A 58 -12.61 19.53 4.51
C GLY A 58 -12.04 18.95 3.22
N ALA A 59 -10.72 19.04 3.06
CA ALA A 59 -10.01 18.50 1.90
C ALA A 59 -8.58 18.11 2.27
N VAL A 60 -7.97 17.22 1.49
CA VAL A 60 -6.57 16.80 1.67
C VAL A 60 -5.83 16.87 0.34
N SER A 61 -4.52 17.10 0.36
CA SER A 61 -3.69 17.00 -0.83
C SER A 61 -3.66 15.55 -1.34
N THR A 62 -3.97 15.36 -2.62
CA THR A 62 -4.19 14.04 -3.24
C THR A 62 -3.36 13.82 -4.51
N ASN A 63 -2.33 14.63 -4.73
CA ASN A 63 -1.35 14.36 -5.77
C ASN A 63 -0.08 13.71 -5.24
N LYS A 64 0.58 12.93 -6.10
CA LYS A 64 1.82 12.20 -5.78
C LYS A 64 1.63 11.21 -4.63
N LEU A 65 0.44 10.63 -4.56
CA LEU A 65 0.12 9.52 -3.66
C LEU A 65 0.69 8.20 -4.22
N PRO A 66 1.05 7.24 -3.37
CA PRO A 66 1.41 5.89 -3.79
C PRO A 66 0.20 5.06 -4.24
N VAL A 67 -0.99 5.41 -3.75
CA VAL A 67 -2.25 4.70 -4.01
C VAL A 67 -3.35 5.72 -4.29
N TYR A 68 -4.20 5.41 -5.26
CA TYR A 68 -5.35 6.21 -5.68
C TYR A 68 -6.63 5.38 -5.59
N GLN A 69 -7.72 6.02 -5.18
CA GLN A 69 -9.04 5.42 -5.08
C GLN A 69 -9.83 5.65 -6.38
N LEU A 70 -10.55 4.63 -6.86
CA LEU A 70 -11.43 4.72 -8.03
C LEU A 70 -12.72 3.94 -7.79
N GLY A 71 -13.88 4.60 -7.94
CA GLY A 71 -15.19 3.97 -7.76
C GLY A 71 -16.00 4.58 -6.64
N SER A 72 -16.82 3.79 -5.96
CA SER A 72 -17.66 4.26 -4.85
C SER A 72 -17.61 3.35 -3.65
N PHE A 73 -17.75 3.94 -2.46
CA PHE A 73 -17.75 3.24 -1.18
C PHE A 73 -18.77 3.89 -0.26
N THR A 74 -19.74 3.12 0.23
CA THR A 74 -20.80 3.59 1.11
C THR A 74 -20.57 3.05 2.51
N HIS A 75 -20.23 3.95 3.44
CA HIS A 75 -20.18 3.61 4.86
C HIS A 75 -21.53 3.90 5.52
N PRO A 76 -22.12 2.97 6.32
CA PRO A 76 -23.45 3.16 6.92
C PRO A 76 -23.60 4.44 7.76
N VAL A 77 -22.50 4.92 8.35
CA VAL A 77 -22.47 6.11 9.21
C VAL A 77 -21.90 7.35 8.54
N TYR A 78 -20.97 7.21 7.58
CA TYR A 78 -20.31 8.36 6.96
C TYR A 78 -20.92 8.76 5.61
N GLY A 79 -21.81 7.93 5.05
CA GLY A 79 -22.39 8.14 3.73
C GLY A 79 -21.50 7.61 2.61
N LYS A 80 -21.82 8.02 1.38
CA LYS A 80 -21.10 7.60 0.18
C LYS A 80 -19.87 8.46 -0.09
N THR A 81 -18.79 7.82 -0.48
CA THR A 81 -17.61 8.43 -1.11
C THR A 81 -17.54 7.98 -2.57
N GLU A 82 -17.43 8.92 -3.50
CA GLU A 82 -17.14 8.65 -4.91
C GLU A 82 -15.74 9.15 -5.25
N ALA A 83 -14.91 8.30 -5.85
CA ALA A 83 -13.53 8.56 -6.16
C ALA A 83 -13.27 8.47 -7.68
N SER A 84 -12.53 9.44 -8.20
CA SER A 84 -12.06 9.46 -9.59
C SER A 84 -10.61 9.92 -9.68
N ILE A 85 -9.94 9.59 -10.78
CA ILE A 85 -8.51 9.86 -10.96
C ILE A 85 -8.31 10.71 -12.21
N THR A 86 -7.61 11.83 -12.08
CA THR A 86 -7.13 12.61 -13.22
C THR A 86 -5.62 12.60 -13.21
N SER A 87 -5.00 12.12 -14.28
CA SER A 87 -3.55 11.90 -14.31
C SER A 87 -2.93 12.31 -15.63
N GLN A 88 -1.72 12.87 -15.55
CA GLN A 88 -0.89 13.13 -16.71
C GLN A 88 -0.42 11.84 -17.37
N LEU A 89 0.03 11.97 -18.61
CA LEU A 89 0.77 10.91 -19.29
C LEU A 89 2.24 11.33 -19.49
N GLN A 90 3.11 10.34 -19.51
CA GLN A 90 4.55 10.45 -19.69
C GLN A 90 4.99 9.60 -20.87
N LEU A 91 5.87 10.16 -21.70
CA LEU A 91 6.52 9.41 -22.75
C LEU A 91 7.53 8.45 -22.12
N SER A 92 7.57 7.18 -22.57
CA SER A 92 8.66 6.27 -22.21
C SER A 92 10.01 6.72 -22.79
N SER A 93 9.98 7.43 -23.93
CA SER A 93 11.14 8.10 -24.51
C SER A 93 10.74 9.44 -25.14
N ILE A 94 11.57 10.47 -24.92
CA ILE A 94 11.38 11.78 -25.56
C ILE A 94 11.83 11.75 -27.02
N ALA A 95 11.18 12.55 -27.87
CA ALA A 95 11.41 12.56 -29.32
C ALA A 95 11.49 11.13 -29.91
N PRO A 96 10.41 10.32 -29.74
CA PRO A 96 10.42 8.95 -30.20
C PRO A 96 10.55 8.89 -31.73
N THR A 97 11.17 7.80 -32.19
CA THR A 97 11.13 7.38 -33.58
C THR A 97 10.26 6.13 -33.64
N PHE A 98 9.18 6.21 -34.40
CA PHE A 98 8.39 5.06 -34.79
C PHE A 98 9.02 4.46 -36.05
N GLY A 99 8.85 3.15 -36.25
CA GLY A 99 9.54 2.49 -37.38
C GLY A 99 11.07 2.37 -37.18
N ILE A 100 11.84 2.21 -38.26
CA ILE A 100 13.30 2.07 -38.29
C ILE A 100 13.95 3.46 -38.38
N TYR A 101 13.42 4.32 -39.24
CA TYR A 101 13.99 5.63 -39.52
C TYR A 101 13.15 6.75 -38.92
N SER A 102 13.79 7.84 -38.50
CA SER A 102 13.04 9.02 -38.06
C SER A 102 12.26 9.63 -39.23
N GLN A 103 11.13 10.28 -38.97
CA GLN A 103 10.37 11.03 -39.99
C GLN A 103 11.24 11.91 -40.89
N SER A 104 12.23 12.61 -40.33
CA SER A 104 13.14 13.49 -41.10
C SER A 104 14.01 12.76 -42.13
N THR A 105 14.34 11.49 -41.84
CA THR A 105 15.13 10.60 -42.71
C THR A 105 14.25 10.03 -43.81
N GLU A 106 13.01 9.66 -43.50
CA GLU A 106 12.04 9.21 -44.50
C GLU A 106 11.68 10.30 -45.50
N ASP A 107 11.53 11.54 -45.02
CA ASP A 107 11.28 12.71 -45.87
C ASP A 107 12.48 13.06 -46.77
N ASN A 108 13.70 12.67 -46.37
CA ASN A 108 14.94 13.01 -47.07
C ASN A 108 15.88 11.80 -47.18
N PRO A 109 15.49 10.78 -47.96
CA PRO A 109 16.20 9.51 -47.97
C PRO A 109 17.56 9.62 -48.67
N SER A 110 18.54 8.90 -48.12
CA SER A 110 19.92 8.79 -48.62
C SER A 110 20.25 7.39 -49.17
N SER A 111 19.35 6.43 -49.00
CA SER A 111 19.39 5.07 -49.57
C SER A 111 17.99 4.58 -49.94
N ASP A 112 17.91 3.57 -50.80
CA ASP A 112 16.64 2.99 -51.26
C ASP A 112 15.87 2.26 -50.14
N SER A 113 16.55 1.89 -49.05
CA SER A 113 15.93 1.31 -47.86
C SER A 113 15.21 2.33 -46.96
N GLN A 114 15.47 3.64 -47.11
CA GLN A 114 14.86 4.70 -46.33
C GLN A 114 13.55 5.13 -47.00
N ILE A 115 12.49 4.37 -46.76
CA ILE A 115 11.15 4.61 -47.32
C ILE A 115 10.25 5.33 -46.30
N PRO A 116 9.12 5.91 -46.71
CA PRO A 116 8.02 6.17 -45.79
C PRO A 116 7.50 4.85 -45.22
N GLU A 117 7.54 4.69 -43.90
CA GLU A 117 7.24 3.41 -43.26
C GLU A 117 5.76 3.20 -42.91
N ASN A 118 4.89 4.20 -43.13
CA ASN A 118 3.42 4.11 -42.99
C ASN A 118 2.98 3.45 -41.67
N GLU A 119 3.46 3.96 -40.54
CA GLU A 119 3.22 3.40 -39.21
C GLU A 119 1.73 3.41 -38.87
N LYS A 120 1.23 2.24 -38.43
CA LYS A 120 -0.19 2.03 -38.16
C LYS A 120 -0.41 1.31 -36.85
N ILE A 121 -1.21 1.90 -35.97
CA ILE A 121 -1.62 1.27 -34.72
C ILE A 121 -2.47 0.03 -34.98
N ASP A 122 -2.01 -1.10 -34.45
CA ASP A 122 -2.73 -2.37 -34.45
C ASP A 122 -3.60 -2.51 -33.21
N SER A 123 -3.13 -2.06 -32.04
CA SER A 123 -3.90 -2.05 -30.80
C SER A 123 -3.37 -1.04 -29.79
N VAL A 124 -4.28 -0.53 -28.94
CA VAL A 124 -3.93 0.27 -27.77
C VAL A 124 -4.61 -0.34 -26.55
N TYR A 125 -3.85 -0.65 -25.52
CA TYR A 125 -4.38 -1.17 -24.26
C TYR A 125 -3.99 -0.26 -23.11
N LEU A 126 -4.98 0.18 -22.34
CA LEU A 126 -4.78 0.66 -20.98
C LEU A 126 -4.63 -0.56 -20.08
N TYR A 127 -3.56 -0.58 -19.29
CA TYR A 127 -3.36 -1.58 -18.25
C TYR A 127 -3.12 -0.90 -16.90
N ILE A 128 -3.95 -1.24 -15.91
CA ILE A 128 -3.81 -0.80 -14.52
C ILE A 128 -3.82 -2.06 -13.65
N PRO A 129 -2.66 -2.50 -13.13
CA PRO A 129 -2.60 -3.66 -12.26
C PRO A 129 -3.34 -3.40 -10.95
N PHE A 130 -4.00 -4.44 -10.43
CA PHE A 130 -4.49 -4.42 -9.07
C PHE A 130 -3.31 -4.53 -8.10
N LEU A 131 -3.50 -3.98 -6.90
CA LEU A 131 -2.59 -4.24 -5.80
C LEU A 131 -2.86 -5.67 -5.31
N THR A 132 -1.88 -6.54 -5.49
CA THR A 132 -1.90 -7.91 -5.00
C THR A 132 -1.14 -7.99 -3.68
N ASN A 133 -1.61 -8.83 -2.76
CA ASN A 133 -0.93 -9.09 -1.49
C ASN A 133 -0.24 -10.45 -1.56
N PRO A 134 1.08 -10.54 -1.79
CA PRO A 134 1.78 -11.82 -1.77
C PRO A 134 2.02 -12.35 -0.35
N SER A 135 1.51 -11.71 0.70
CA SER A 135 1.91 -11.99 2.10
C SER A 135 0.91 -12.77 2.95
N GLY A 136 -0.16 -13.31 2.36
CA GLY A 136 -1.01 -14.30 3.02
C GLY A 136 -0.53 -15.70 2.67
N ASP A 137 0.65 -16.08 3.11
CA ASP A 137 1.23 -17.44 2.97
C ASP A 137 1.84 -17.77 4.34
N SER A 138 1.02 -18.36 5.20
CA SER A 138 1.26 -18.53 6.63
C SER A 138 2.29 -19.63 6.92
N ASP A 139 2.43 -20.61 6.03
CA ASP A 139 3.38 -21.71 6.17
C ASP A 139 4.61 -21.59 5.26
N GLY A 140 4.59 -20.68 4.28
CA GLY A 140 5.72 -20.31 3.44
C GLY A 140 5.99 -21.28 2.30
N ASP A 141 4.98 -21.99 1.83
CA ASP A 141 5.12 -22.96 0.73
C ASP A 141 5.03 -22.32 -0.67
N GLY A 142 4.61 -21.05 -0.74
CA GLY A 142 4.52 -20.24 -1.94
C GLY A 142 3.13 -20.12 -2.55
N LEU A 143 2.12 -20.82 -1.99
CA LEU A 143 0.70 -20.64 -2.31
C LEU A 143 0.06 -19.70 -1.26
N ALA A 144 -0.91 -18.88 -1.67
CA ALA A 144 -1.59 -18.01 -0.72
C ALA A 144 -2.60 -18.81 0.12
N ASP A 145 -2.74 -18.49 1.41
CA ASP A 145 -3.66 -19.06 2.40
C ASP A 145 -5.11 -19.17 1.91
N GLU A 146 -5.56 -18.27 1.04
CA GLU A 146 -6.91 -18.31 0.48
C GLU A 146 -7.11 -19.38 -0.60
N PHE A 147 -6.00 -19.92 -1.12
CA PHE A 147 -5.94 -20.93 -2.17
C PHE A 147 -5.40 -22.26 -1.67
N ASP A 148 -4.64 -22.25 -0.59
CA ASP A 148 -4.05 -23.44 0.01
C ASP A 148 -5.12 -24.32 0.71
N GLY A 149 -5.06 -25.62 0.42
CA GLY A 149 -5.88 -26.65 1.07
C GLY A 149 -5.64 -26.77 2.57
N ASN A 150 -4.47 -26.39 3.06
CA ASN A 150 -4.09 -26.34 4.47
C ASN A 150 -3.02 -25.25 4.79
N PRO A 151 -3.43 -23.98 4.96
CA PRO A 151 -2.54 -22.81 5.15
C PRO A 151 -1.55 -22.82 6.32
N ASP A 152 -1.62 -23.84 7.19
CA ASP A 152 -0.78 -23.97 8.37
C ASP A 152 0.27 -25.10 8.21
N ASP A 153 0.39 -25.73 7.03
CA ASP A 153 1.21 -26.92 6.78
C ASP A 153 1.97 -26.84 5.45
N ALA A 154 3.24 -26.44 5.51
CA ALA A 154 4.10 -26.27 4.33
C ALA A 154 4.36 -27.56 3.51
N GLY A 155 3.77 -28.69 3.89
CA GLY A 155 3.68 -29.91 3.10
C GLY A 155 2.30 -30.13 2.47
N SER A 156 1.49 -29.07 2.35
CA SER A 156 0.19 -29.08 1.68
C SER A 156 0.35 -29.54 0.24
N ASP A 157 -0.66 -30.26 -0.22
CA ASP A 157 -0.81 -30.84 -1.55
C ASP A 157 -2.25 -30.51 -1.92
N THR A 158 -2.44 -29.32 -2.47
CA THR A 158 -3.74 -28.67 -2.57
C THR A 158 -4.65 -29.36 -3.58
N ASP A 159 -4.10 -29.87 -4.68
CA ASP A 159 -4.85 -30.60 -5.70
C ASP A 159 -4.85 -32.13 -5.53
N GLY A 160 -3.97 -32.67 -4.70
CA GLY A 160 -3.93 -34.07 -4.30
C GLY A 160 -3.26 -35.00 -5.29
N ASP A 161 -2.40 -34.51 -6.18
CA ASP A 161 -1.70 -35.29 -7.20
C ASP A 161 -0.47 -36.06 -6.65
N GLY A 162 -0.01 -35.69 -5.44
CA GLY A 162 1.13 -36.30 -4.76
C GLY A 162 2.41 -35.48 -4.78
N LEU A 163 2.39 -34.28 -5.36
CA LEU A 163 3.38 -33.22 -5.17
C LEU A 163 2.87 -32.24 -4.10
N THR A 164 3.79 -31.66 -3.34
CA THR A 164 3.39 -30.55 -2.45
C THR A 164 3.35 -29.24 -3.24
N ASP A 165 2.57 -28.25 -2.81
CA ASP A 165 2.43 -26.96 -3.50
C ASP A 165 3.81 -26.30 -3.75
N ALA A 166 4.71 -26.35 -2.76
CA ALA A 166 6.10 -25.90 -2.89
C ALA A 166 6.92 -26.65 -3.95
N GLN A 167 6.68 -27.95 -4.15
CA GLN A 167 7.36 -28.75 -5.16
C GLN A 167 6.89 -28.36 -6.55
N GLU A 168 5.59 -28.18 -6.72
CA GLU A 168 4.96 -27.77 -7.98
C GLU A 168 5.41 -26.38 -8.42
N ILE A 169 5.40 -25.41 -7.51
CA ILE A 169 5.94 -24.07 -7.76
C ILE A 169 7.40 -24.15 -8.22
N SER A 170 8.20 -25.05 -7.65
CA SER A 170 9.60 -25.25 -8.06
C SER A 170 9.75 -25.93 -9.43
N ARG A 171 8.81 -26.81 -9.80
CA ARG A 171 8.75 -27.49 -11.10
C ARG A 171 8.14 -26.60 -12.18
N GLY A 172 7.38 -25.59 -11.79
CA GLY A 172 6.59 -24.75 -12.69
C GLY A 172 5.28 -25.39 -13.12
N THR A 173 4.70 -26.27 -12.29
CA THR A 173 3.32 -26.79 -12.42
C THR A 173 2.37 -25.98 -11.51
N ASP A 174 1.07 -26.14 -11.70
CA ASP A 174 -0.02 -25.41 -11.04
C ASP A 174 -0.50 -26.13 -9.78
N PRO A 175 -0.24 -25.59 -8.55
CA PRO A 175 -0.66 -26.23 -7.29
C PRO A 175 -2.16 -26.46 -7.12
N LEU A 176 -2.97 -25.91 -8.03
CA LEU A 176 -4.42 -25.99 -8.01
C LEU A 176 -4.97 -26.96 -9.07
N ASN A 177 -4.12 -27.67 -9.80
CA ASN A 177 -4.52 -28.51 -10.91
C ASN A 177 -3.53 -29.67 -11.17
N SER A 178 -3.99 -30.89 -10.84
CA SER A 178 -3.19 -32.12 -10.88
C SER A 178 -2.59 -32.52 -12.23
N ASP A 179 -3.01 -31.87 -13.32
CA ASP A 179 -2.56 -32.07 -14.71
C ASP A 179 -2.48 -30.67 -15.35
N THR A 180 -1.34 -30.00 -15.15
CA THR A 180 -1.15 -28.57 -15.46
C THR A 180 -1.42 -28.25 -16.94
N ASP A 181 -0.94 -29.09 -17.86
CA ASP A 181 -1.05 -28.85 -19.30
C ASP A 181 -2.25 -29.58 -19.94
N GLY A 182 -2.94 -30.43 -19.19
CA GLY A 182 -4.19 -31.07 -19.56
C GLY A 182 -4.02 -32.19 -20.59
N ASP A 183 -2.83 -32.80 -20.66
CA ASP A 183 -2.53 -33.86 -21.61
C ASP A 183 -3.04 -35.25 -21.16
N GLY A 184 -3.47 -35.35 -19.90
CA GLY A 184 -4.02 -36.54 -19.26
C GLY A 184 -3.02 -37.35 -18.42
N VAL A 185 -1.82 -36.83 -18.17
CA VAL A 185 -0.83 -37.36 -17.22
C VAL A 185 -0.74 -36.41 -16.03
N ASP A 186 -0.81 -36.95 -14.80
CA ASP A 186 -0.70 -36.12 -13.60
C ASP A 186 0.72 -35.53 -13.47
N ASP A 187 0.86 -34.32 -12.93
CA ASP A 187 2.14 -33.59 -12.85
C ASP A 187 3.20 -34.38 -12.06
N ALA A 188 2.79 -35.15 -11.05
CA ALA A 188 3.65 -36.08 -10.32
C ALA A 188 4.35 -37.14 -11.20
N GLU A 189 3.73 -37.53 -12.32
CA GLU A 189 4.22 -38.54 -13.27
C GLU A 189 4.66 -37.94 -14.62
N ASP A 190 4.40 -36.66 -14.88
CA ASP A 190 4.71 -36.00 -16.14
C ASP A 190 6.12 -35.34 -16.16
N ASP A 191 6.85 -35.64 -17.23
CA ASP A 191 8.17 -35.09 -17.56
C ASP A 191 8.13 -34.26 -18.87
N GLU A 192 6.99 -34.16 -19.56
CA GLU A 192 6.84 -33.57 -20.91
C GLU A 192 5.98 -32.28 -20.96
N PHE A 193 5.97 -31.47 -19.90
CA PHE A 193 5.29 -30.16 -19.87
C PHE A 193 6.22 -28.95 -20.14
N ILE A 194 5.62 -27.78 -20.37
CA ILE A 194 6.32 -26.49 -20.41
C ILE A 194 6.11 -25.76 -19.08
N ALA A 195 7.19 -25.61 -18.30
CA ALA A 195 7.15 -24.96 -17.00
C ALA A 195 6.59 -23.53 -17.06
N ASN A 196 5.75 -23.17 -16.09
CA ASN A 196 5.11 -21.87 -15.91
C ASN A 196 4.13 -21.48 -17.02
N GLN A 197 3.54 -22.44 -17.73
CA GLN A 197 2.50 -22.19 -18.75
C GLN A 197 1.07 -22.32 -18.20
N TYR A 198 0.83 -21.83 -16.99
CA TYR A 198 -0.50 -21.76 -16.37
C TYR A 198 -0.76 -20.37 -15.78
N ARG A 199 -2.03 -20.08 -15.49
CA ARG A 199 -2.44 -18.78 -14.91
C ARG A 199 -2.35 -18.86 -13.40
N LYS A 200 -1.53 -18.00 -12.79
CA LYS A 200 -1.55 -17.82 -11.34
C LYS A 200 -2.75 -16.99 -10.91
N THR A 201 -3.23 -17.26 -9.70
CA THR A 201 -4.33 -16.52 -9.06
C THR A 201 -3.81 -15.78 -7.82
N PHE A 202 -4.43 -14.65 -7.47
CA PHE A 202 -3.92 -13.72 -6.45
C PHE A 202 -5.02 -13.17 -5.53
N ASP A 203 -4.63 -12.87 -4.30
CA ASP A 203 -5.45 -12.13 -3.35
C ASP A 203 -5.59 -10.67 -3.76
N LEU A 204 -6.85 -10.22 -3.84
CA LEU A 204 -7.27 -8.86 -4.21
C LEU A 204 -7.85 -8.06 -3.03
N ASP A 205 -7.19 -8.14 -1.87
CA ASP A 205 -7.44 -7.38 -0.63
C ASP A 205 -7.61 -5.85 -0.80
N SER A 206 -7.17 -5.29 -1.93
CA SER A 206 -7.22 -3.86 -2.26
C SER A 206 -8.45 -3.43 -3.06
N ILE A 207 -9.41 -4.34 -3.24
CA ILE A 207 -10.68 -4.08 -3.91
C ILE A 207 -11.80 -4.27 -2.89
N TYR A 208 -12.67 -3.28 -2.75
CA TYR A 208 -13.85 -3.39 -1.91
C TYR A 208 -15.11 -3.51 -2.76
N VAL A 209 -15.89 -4.55 -2.52
CA VAL A 209 -17.19 -4.80 -3.13
C VAL A 209 -18.26 -4.70 -2.05
N ASN A 210 -19.22 -3.78 -2.23
CA ASN A 210 -20.27 -3.48 -1.25
C ASN A 210 -19.71 -3.23 0.18
N GLY A 211 -18.55 -2.58 0.25
CA GLY A 211 -17.88 -2.22 1.50
C GLY A 211 -17.06 -3.33 2.15
N LYS A 212 -16.93 -4.52 1.55
CA LYS A 212 -16.08 -5.63 2.04
C LYS A 212 -14.96 -5.95 1.05
N PRO A 213 -13.82 -6.52 1.48
CA PRO A 213 -12.78 -6.99 0.55
C PRO A 213 -13.37 -7.94 -0.49
N TYR A 214 -12.82 -7.91 -1.70
CA TYR A 214 -13.23 -8.80 -2.78
C TYR A 214 -13.00 -10.26 -2.37
N ASP A 215 -14.02 -11.09 -2.60
CA ASP A 215 -13.96 -12.54 -2.41
C ASP A 215 -14.36 -13.21 -3.71
N LYS A 216 -13.44 -14.01 -4.29
CA LYS A 216 -13.65 -14.73 -5.56
C LYS A 216 -14.87 -15.65 -5.54
N ASN A 217 -15.33 -16.07 -4.37
CA ASN A 217 -16.47 -16.99 -4.22
C ASN A 217 -17.83 -16.27 -4.29
N THR A 218 -17.85 -14.93 -4.27
CA THR A 218 -19.10 -14.14 -4.24
C THR A 218 -19.77 -13.98 -5.61
N GLY A 219 -19.19 -14.56 -6.67
CA GLY A 219 -19.68 -14.51 -8.04
C GLY A 219 -18.95 -13.47 -8.89
N GLU A 220 -19.36 -13.35 -10.16
CA GLU A 220 -18.76 -12.39 -11.09
C GLU A 220 -19.08 -10.96 -10.68
N VAL A 221 -18.05 -10.18 -10.32
CA VAL A 221 -18.18 -8.75 -10.01
C VAL A 221 -17.71 -7.95 -11.22
N SER A 222 -18.55 -7.02 -11.67
CA SER A 222 -18.24 -6.14 -12.81
C SER A 222 -18.64 -4.69 -12.57
N PHE A 223 -17.94 -3.79 -13.23
CA PHE A 223 -18.20 -2.35 -13.19
C PHE A 223 -18.05 -1.73 -14.58
N ASN A 224 -18.62 -0.55 -14.79
CA ASN A 224 -18.43 0.19 -16.03
C ASN A 224 -17.31 1.22 -15.86
N LEU A 225 -16.20 1.03 -16.56
CA LEU A 225 -15.08 1.96 -16.60
C LEU A 225 -15.30 2.98 -17.71
N LYS A 226 -15.04 4.25 -17.40
CA LYS A 226 -15.02 5.32 -18.37
C LYS A 226 -13.65 5.98 -18.39
N VAL A 227 -13.04 6.03 -19.58
CA VAL A 227 -11.74 6.66 -19.83
C VAL A 227 -11.95 7.83 -20.79
N GLN A 228 -11.60 9.02 -20.34
CA GLN A 228 -11.68 10.23 -21.16
C GLN A 228 -10.33 10.93 -21.20
N ARG A 229 -10.07 11.68 -22.27
CA ARG A 229 -8.98 12.65 -22.25
C ARG A 229 -9.33 13.78 -21.28
N SER A 230 -8.36 14.16 -20.45
CA SER A 230 -8.40 15.36 -19.62
C SER A 230 -7.85 16.52 -20.44
N ASN A 231 -8.46 17.70 -20.33
CA ASN A 231 -7.92 18.94 -20.90
C ASN A 231 -7.29 19.84 -19.81
N TYR A 232 -7.26 19.39 -18.55
CA TYR A 232 -6.66 20.13 -17.44
C TYR A 232 -5.15 19.98 -17.42
N TYR A 233 -4.44 21.09 -17.25
CA TYR A 233 -2.99 21.07 -17.09
C TYR A 233 -2.58 20.90 -15.62
N LEU A 234 -2.15 19.70 -15.26
CA LEU A 234 -1.59 19.42 -13.95
C LEU A 234 -0.16 19.97 -13.86
N ARG A 235 0.01 21.12 -13.20
CA ARG A 235 1.31 21.79 -13.02
C ARG A 235 2.17 21.03 -12.02
N ASP A 236 3.48 21.09 -12.21
CA ASP A 236 4.43 20.57 -11.23
C ASP A 236 4.68 21.57 -10.08
N LEU A 237 4.57 22.88 -10.34
CA LEU A 237 4.92 23.97 -9.42
C LEU A 237 3.76 24.96 -9.25
N ASP A 238 3.62 25.51 -8.05
CA ASP A 238 2.61 26.52 -7.74
C ASP A 238 3.06 27.92 -8.22
N PRO A 239 2.30 28.61 -9.09
CA PRO A 239 2.62 29.97 -9.49
C PRO A 239 2.50 31.00 -8.37
N ASN A 240 1.70 30.74 -7.33
CA ASN A 240 1.50 31.71 -6.24
C ASN A 240 2.71 31.76 -5.28
N SER A 241 3.46 30.66 -5.16
CA SER A 241 4.75 30.58 -4.46
C SER A 241 5.94 31.12 -5.27
N ASN A 242 5.70 31.82 -6.40
CA ASN A 242 6.73 32.13 -7.41
C ASN A 242 7.45 30.88 -7.95
N PHE A 243 6.73 29.76 -8.06
CA PHE A 243 7.27 28.47 -8.54
C PHE A 243 8.37 27.89 -7.65
N LEU A 244 8.37 28.22 -6.35
CA LEU A 244 9.32 27.67 -5.38
C LEU A 244 8.77 26.41 -4.69
N GLU A 245 7.45 26.26 -4.66
CA GLU A 245 6.77 25.14 -4.03
C GLU A 245 6.09 24.25 -5.07
N ALA A 246 5.95 22.97 -4.74
CA ALA A 246 5.21 22.03 -5.57
C ALA A 246 3.73 22.42 -5.62
N GLN A 247 3.08 22.19 -6.76
CA GLN A 247 1.64 22.39 -6.84
C GLN A 247 0.91 21.32 -6.03
N GLU A 248 0.08 21.76 -5.10
CA GLU A 248 -0.86 20.89 -4.38
C GLU A 248 -2.19 20.82 -5.11
N TYR A 249 -2.79 19.64 -5.11
CA TYR A 249 -4.12 19.39 -5.63
C TYR A 249 -4.98 18.75 -4.54
N PHE A 250 -6.05 19.43 -4.16
CA PHE A 250 -6.91 18.98 -3.06
C PHE A 250 -8.00 18.02 -3.55
N SER A 251 -8.42 17.12 -2.66
CA SER A 251 -9.39 16.06 -2.92
C SER A 251 -10.75 16.54 -3.41
N ASP A 252 -11.15 17.75 -3.05
CA ASP A 252 -12.41 18.38 -3.45
C ASP A 252 -12.34 19.05 -4.84
N GLN A 253 -11.18 19.03 -5.48
CA GLN A 253 -11.01 19.55 -6.83
C GLN A 253 -11.63 18.60 -7.86
N GLY A 254 -12.76 19.02 -8.45
CA GLY A 254 -13.42 18.33 -9.55
C GLY A 254 -12.84 18.65 -10.93
N PHE A 255 -12.70 17.63 -11.78
CA PHE A 255 -12.25 17.76 -13.17
C PHE A 255 -13.40 17.49 -14.16
N ASP A 256 -14.10 16.37 -14.03
CA ASP A 256 -15.32 16.09 -14.78
C ASP A 256 -16.50 16.92 -14.24
N PRO A 257 -17.42 17.41 -15.10
CA PRO A 257 -17.44 17.32 -16.57
C PRO A 257 -16.74 18.48 -17.28
N THR A 258 -16.14 19.41 -16.54
CA THR A 258 -15.65 20.69 -17.10
C THR A 258 -14.36 20.53 -17.89
N PHE A 259 -13.49 19.64 -17.42
CA PHE A 259 -12.12 19.49 -17.91
C PHE A 259 -11.85 18.14 -18.59
N VAL A 260 -12.88 17.54 -19.18
CA VAL A 260 -12.79 16.31 -19.97
C VAL A 260 -13.35 16.55 -21.37
N ASP A 261 -12.85 15.81 -22.36
CA ASP A 261 -13.33 15.91 -23.75
C ASP A 261 -13.59 14.53 -24.39
N SER A 262 -12.64 13.99 -25.15
CA SER A 262 -12.77 12.79 -25.97
C SER A 262 -12.99 11.55 -25.11
N LEU A 263 -13.98 10.74 -25.50
CA LEU A 263 -14.23 9.43 -24.91
C LEU A 263 -13.31 8.39 -25.56
N LEU A 264 -12.44 7.76 -24.76
CA LEU A 264 -11.49 6.75 -25.24
C LEU A 264 -11.97 5.33 -24.95
N PHE A 265 -12.78 5.16 -23.90
CA PHE A 265 -13.43 3.90 -23.53
C PHE A 265 -14.64 4.17 -22.63
N ASP A 266 -15.71 3.39 -22.80
CA ASP A 266 -16.89 3.34 -21.93
C ASP A 266 -17.48 1.94 -22.03
N GLY A 267 -17.26 1.11 -21.01
CA GLY A 267 -17.69 -0.28 -21.07
C GLY A 267 -17.43 -1.09 -19.80
N PRO A 268 -18.00 -2.32 -19.75
CA PRO A 268 -17.88 -3.20 -18.60
C PRO A 268 -16.46 -3.77 -18.47
N VAL A 269 -16.02 -3.92 -17.23
CA VAL A 269 -14.79 -4.59 -16.82
C VAL A 269 -15.16 -5.58 -15.71
N VAL A 270 -14.68 -6.81 -15.83
CA VAL A 270 -14.85 -7.88 -14.84
C VAL A 270 -13.62 -7.91 -13.94
N ILE A 271 -13.83 -7.99 -12.62
CA ILE A 271 -12.74 -8.23 -11.68
C ILE A 271 -12.38 -9.71 -11.73
N SER A 272 -11.09 -10.00 -11.88
CA SER A 272 -10.54 -11.35 -11.93
C SER A 272 -9.28 -11.39 -11.07
N PRO A 273 -9.10 -12.38 -10.18
CA PRO A 273 -7.86 -12.61 -9.43
C PRO A 273 -6.79 -13.33 -10.27
N ASP A 274 -7.15 -13.82 -11.46
CA ASP A 274 -6.24 -14.58 -12.31
C ASP A 274 -5.40 -13.68 -13.21
N GLN A 275 -4.18 -14.13 -13.51
CA GLN A 275 -3.33 -13.47 -14.50
C GLN A 275 -3.98 -13.39 -15.87
N ILE A 276 -3.63 -12.33 -16.59
CA ILE A 276 -4.11 -12.08 -17.94
C ILE A 276 -3.11 -12.68 -18.93
N PRO A 277 -3.48 -13.72 -19.69
CA PRO A 277 -2.60 -14.30 -20.69
C PRO A 277 -2.40 -13.36 -21.87
N LEU A 278 -1.15 -13.18 -22.25
CA LEU A 278 -0.71 -12.49 -23.44
C LEU A 278 -0.05 -13.50 -24.37
N LYS A 279 -0.47 -13.50 -25.63
CA LYS A 279 0.23 -14.26 -26.66
C LYS A 279 1.57 -13.58 -26.93
N ASN A 280 2.63 -14.35 -26.81
CA ASN A 280 3.94 -13.92 -27.26
C ASN A 280 3.95 -13.75 -28.78
N ARG A 281 4.90 -12.94 -29.25
CA ARG A 281 5.13 -12.77 -30.68
C ARG A 281 6.26 -13.69 -31.07
N ASP A 282 6.04 -14.42 -32.16
CA ASP A 282 7.10 -15.10 -32.89
C ASP A 282 8.12 -14.05 -33.38
N LEU A 283 9.35 -14.17 -32.90
CA LEU A 283 10.42 -13.25 -33.21
C LEU A 283 11.18 -13.76 -34.43
N ALA A 284 11.26 -12.95 -35.48
CA ALA A 284 12.06 -13.29 -36.69
C ALA A 284 13.56 -13.53 -36.40
N SER A 285 14.05 -13.18 -35.20
CA SER A 285 15.41 -13.45 -34.73
C SER A 285 15.66 -14.90 -34.30
N THR A 286 14.61 -15.70 -34.14
CA THR A 286 14.62 -17.04 -33.56
C THR A 286 13.86 -18.02 -34.48
N GLU A 287 14.38 -18.22 -35.69
CA GLU A 287 13.73 -19.08 -36.73
C GLU A 287 13.40 -20.52 -36.28
N ASP A 288 14.06 -21.03 -35.24
CA ASP A 288 13.88 -22.39 -34.71
C ASP A 288 12.94 -22.47 -33.49
N VAL A 289 12.44 -21.34 -32.96
CA VAL A 289 11.56 -21.27 -31.79
C VAL A 289 10.38 -20.37 -32.12
N ASP A 290 9.17 -20.95 -32.20
CA ASP A 290 7.95 -20.15 -32.35
C ASP A 290 7.50 -19.69 -30.96
N GLU A 291 7.93 -18.51 -30.52
CA GLU A 291 7.54 -18.02 -29.19
C GLU A 291 6.02 -17.81 -29.07
N SER A 292 5.27 -17.75 -30.18
CA SER A 292 3.81 -17.60 -30.14
C SER A 292 3.07 -18.84 -29.61
N GLU A 293 3.76 -19.97 -29.48
CA GLU A 293 3.28 -21.16 -28.79
C GLU A 293 3.30 -21.01 -27.25
N GLU A 294 4.08 -20.05 -26.72
CA GLU A 294 4.15 -19.74 -25.29
C GLU A 294 3.31 -18.50 -24.92
N LEU A 295 2.81 -18.47 -23.69
CA LEU A 295 2.15 -17.31 -23.12
C LEU A 295 3.07 -16.54 -22.18
N SER A 296 2.95 -15.21 -22.22
CA SER A 296 3.36 -14.34 -21.11
C SER A 296 2.14 -13.95 -20.30
N TYR A 297 2.35 -13.58 -19.05
CA TYR A 297 1.26 -13.27 -18.13
C TYR A 297 1.44 -11.88 -17.54
N LEU A 298 0.36 -11.10 -17.54
CA LEU A 298 0.25 -9.90 -16.72
C LEU A 298 -0.42 -10.25 -15.41
N ASP A 299 -0.01 -9.57 -14.33
CA ASP A 299 -0.75 -9.58 -13.07
C ASP A 299 -2.24 -9.22 -13.28
N PRO A 300 -3.12 -9.64 -12.36
CA PRO A 300 -4.50 -9.23 -12.37
C PRO A 300 -4.65 -7.71 -12.42
N GLY A 301 -5.60 -7.22 -13.23
CA GLY A 301 -5.80 -5.78 -13.37
C GLY A 301 -6.85 -5.39 -14.39
N ILE A 302 -7.10 -4.09 -14.48
CA ILE A 302 -7.91 -3.50 -15.54
C ILE A 302 -7.09 -3.56 -16.83
N ARG A 303 -7.60 -4.24 -17.86
CA ARG A 303 -7.01 -4.21 -19.19
C ARG A 303 -8.08 -3.97 -20.25
N VAL A 304 -8.12 -2.77 -20.82
CA VAL A 304 -9.16 -2.36 -21.78
C VAL A 304 -8.56 -1.81 -23.07
N ALA A 305 -9.20 -2.10 -24.20
CA ALA A 305 -8.82 -1.54 -25.49
C ALA A 305 -9.29 -0.08 -25.59
N LEU A 306 -8.37 0.83 -25.91
CA LEU A 306 -8.69 2.25 -26.13
C LEU A 306 -8.88 2.58 -27.61
N ASP A 307 -9.46 3.75 -27.89
CA ASP A 307 -9.61 4.30 -29.24
C ASP A 307 -8.26 4.47 -29.97
N LYS A 308 -8.02 3.62 -30.97
CA LYS A 308 -6.77 3.61 -31.76
C LYS A 308 -6.59 4.88 -32.58
N ASP A 309 -7.66 5.45 -33.12
CA ASP A 309 -7.56 6.61 -34.01
C ASP A 309 -7.08 7.84 -33.23
N PHE A 310 -7.50 7.96 -31.96
CA PHE A 310 -6.99 8.98 -31.06
C PHE A 310 -5.47 8.88 -30.90
N PHE A 311 -4.93 7.69 -30.60
CA PHE A 311 -3.48 7.53 -30.39
C PHE A 311 -2.69 7.57 -31.70
N GLN A 312 -3.26 7.14 -32.83
CA GLN A 312 -2.63 7.30 -34.14
C GLN A 312 -2.39 8.79 -34.39
N HIS A 313 -3.44 9.61 -34.26
CA HIS A 313 -3.37 11.03 -34.56
C HIS A 313 -2.54 11.84 -33.54
N ASN A 314 -2.61 11.50 -32.25
CA ASN A 314 -1.99 12.30 -31.19
C ASN A 314 -0.60 11.78 -30.77
N ILE A 315 -0.18 10.59 -31.21
CA ILE A 315 1.14 10.01 -30.86
C ILE A 315 1.93 9.66 -32.12
N LEU A 316 1.52 8.67 -32.90
CA LEU A 316 2.33 8.19 -34.05
C LEU A 316 2.47 9.26 -35.13
N ASP A 317 1.37 9.86 -35.58
CA ASP A 317 1.35 10.92 -36.60
C ASP A 317 2.07 12.21 -36.14
N MET A 318 2.42 12.30 -34.85
CA MET A 318 3.10 13.44 -34.25
C MET A 318 4.62 13.24 -34.15
N GLU A 319 5.19 12.22 -34.80
CA GLU A 319 6.63 12.03 -34.87
C GLU A 319 7.37 13.29 -35.38
N GLY A 320 8.51 13.60 -34.75
CA GLY A 320 9.33 14.76 -35.13
C GLY A 320 8.72 16.12 -34.82
N SER A 321 7.50 16.16 -34.28
CA SER A 321 6.83 17.39 -33.86
C SER A 321 7.47 18.00 -32.61
N THR A 322 7.17 19.28 -32.35
CA THR A 322 7.62 19.95 -31.14
C THR A 322 6.96 19.42 -29.88
N GLU A 323 5.76 18.85 -30.02
CA GLU A 323 4.89 18.33 -28.99
C GLU A 323 5.51 17.11 -28.32
N LEU A 324 6.16 16.23 -29.09
CA LEU A 324 6.84 15.04 -28.57
C LEU A 324 8.32 15.26 -28.25
N ALA A 325 8.87 16.44 -28.56
CA ALA A 325 10.30 16.73 -28.42
C ALA A 325 10.82 16.66 -26.97
N ASN A 326 9.95 16.89 -25.98
CA ASN A 326 10.26 16.75 -24.57
C ASN A 326 8.99 16.55 -23.73
N GLN A 327 9.18 16.12 -22.48
CA GLN A 327 8.10 15.79 -21.56
C GLN A 327 7.18 16.99 -21.23
N GLU A 328 7.71 18.20 -21.16
CA GLU A 328 6.92 19.39 -20.83
C GLU A 328 5.97 19.77 -21.98
N ASN A 329 6.47 19.78 -23.21
CA ASN A 329 5.66 20.00 -24.39
C ASN A 329 4.56 18.94 -24.52
N PHE A 330 4.89 17.67 -24.25
CA PHE A 330 3.93 16.58 -24.29
C PHE A 330 2.84 16.73 -23.22
N LYS A 331 3.21 17.03 -21.97
CA LYS A 331 2.25 17.34 -20.90
C LYS A 331 1.33 18.49 -21.30
N ASN A 332 1.85 19.50 -21.99
CA ASN A 332 1.08 20.67 -22.41
C ASN A 332 0.13 20.34 -23.58
N TYR A 333 0.53 19.42 -24.47
CA TYR A 333 -0.25 18.98 -25.62
C TYR A 333 -1.35 17.97 -25.26
N LEU A 334 -0.98 16.83 -24.69
CA LEU A 334 -1.92 15.74 -24.42
C LEU A 334 -2.68 15.93 -23.11
N ARG A 335 -2.08 16.64 -22.14
CA ARG A 335 -2.56 16.91 -20.77
C ARG A 335 -2.65 15.66 -19.89
N GLY A 336 -3.46 14.68 -20.27
CA GLY A 336 -3.64 13.46 -19.50
C GLY A 336 -4.97 12.77 -19.74
N LEU A 337 -5.31 11.83 -18.86
CA LEU A 337 -6.57 11.10 -18.86
C LEU A 337 -7.34 11.31 -17.55
N HIS A 338 -8.66 11.17 -17.64
CA HIS A 338 -9.58 11.09 -16.53
C HIS A 338 -10.23 9.71 -16.51
N LEU A 339 -10.17 9.07 -15.34
CA LEU A 339 -10.72 7.75 -15.06
C LEU A 339 -11.85 7.90 -14.06
N SER A 340 -13.02 7.37 -14.42
CA SER A 340 -14.18 7.28 -13.54
C SER A 340 -14.85 5.92 -13.70
N LEU A 341 -15.58 5.51 -12.67
CA LEU A 341 -16.29 4.24 -12.62
C LEU A 341 -17.76 4.51 -12.31
N SER A 342 -18.63 3.71 -12.91
CA SER A 342 -20.03 3.61 -12.51
C SER A 342 -20.38 2.15 -12.23
N SER A 343 -21.07 1.91 -11.12
CA SER A 343 -21.52 0.56 -10.74
C SER A 343 -22.57 0.04 -11.73
N LEU A 344 -22.44 -1.24 -12.08
CA LEU A 344 -23.42 -1.96 -12.91
C LEU A 344 -24.39 -2.78 -12.05
N SER A 345 -23.88 -3.43 -11.00
CA SER A 345 -24.66 -4.15 -9.99
C SER A 345 -24.20 -3.77 -8.59
N ASP A 346 -22.92 -4.02 -8.32
CA ASP A 346 -22.31 -3.88 -7.01
C ASP A 346 -21.54 -2.57 -6.91
N GLU A 347 -21.52 -2.03 -5.69
CA GLU A 347 -20.63 -0.93 -5.37
C GLU A 347 -19.20 -1.45 -5.35
N VAL A 348 -18.30 -0.78 -6.08
CA VAL A 348 -16.89 -1.18 -6.18
C VAL A 348 -16.01 0.02 -5.88
N MET A 349 -15.05 -0.15 -4.97
CA MET A 349 -13.96 0.80 -4.71
C MET A 349 -12.63 0.08 -4.93
N LEU A 350 -11.82 0.61 -5.85
CA LEU A 350 -10.50 0.07 -6.19
C LEU A 350 -9.41 0.95 -5.55
N LEU A 351 -8.40 0.32 -4.97
CA LEU A 351 -7.14 0.97 -4.61
C LEU A 351 -6.08 0.62 -5.67
N LEU A 352 -5.51 1.64 -6.31
CA LEU A 352 -4.67 1.50 -7.50
C LEU A 352 -3.33 2.21 -7.35
N ASP A 353 -2.25 1.56 -7.76
CA ASP A 353 -0.94 2.21 -7.91
C ASP A 353 -0.75 2.69 -9.36
N MET A 354 -0.94 4.00 -9.55
CA MET A 354 -0.82 4.64 -10.86
C MET A 354 0.62 4.71 -11.39
N ARG A 355 1.63 4.34 -10.58
CA ARG A 355 3.03 4.22 -11.04
C ARG A 355 3.26 2.97 -11.87
N ARG A 356 2.44 1.94 -11.66
CA ARG A 356 2.47 0.67 -12.40
C ARG A 356 1.53 0.67 -13.62
N ALA A 357 0.65 1.67 -13.70
CA ALA A 357 -0.29 1.83 -14.80
C ALA A 357 0.43 2.33 -16.07
N ASN A 358 0.02 1.79 -17.23
CA ASN A 358 0.56 2.19 -18.52
C ASN A 358 -0.46 2.04 -19.65
N ILE A 359 -0.11 2.61 -20.80
CA ILE A 359 -0.82 2.42 -22.07
C ILE A 359 0.19 1.88 -23.08
N THR A 360 -0.07 0.69 -23.62
CA THR A 360 0.78 0.07 -24.64
C THR A 360 0.15 0.22 -26.01
N LEU A 361 0.87 0.88 -26.91
CA LEU A 361 0.53 1.03 -28.32
C LEU A 361 1.34 0.00 -29.10
N SER A 362 0.68 -1.01 -29.64
CA SER A 362 1.28 -1.95 -30.59
C SER A 362 0.99 -1.46 -32.01
N TYR A 363 2.02 -1.34 -32.83
CA TYR A 363 1.89 -0.84 -34.20
C TYR A 363 2.75 -1.62 -35.19
N SER A 364 2.32 -1.59 -36.44
CA SER A 364 3.01 -2.17 -37.59
C SER A 364 3.51 -1.06 -38.51
N TYR A 365 4.55 -1.38 -39.29
CA TYR A 365 5.16 -0.45 -40.25
C TYR A 365 5.80 -1.22 -41.40
N ASP A 366 5.94 -0.56 -42.54
CA ASP A 366 6.53 -1.08 -43.76
C ASP A 366 8.06 -1.12 -43.63
N THR A 367 8.67 -2.19 -44.12
CA THR A 367 10.14 -2.31 -44.15
C THR A 367 10.63 -2.42 -45.58
N ALA A 368 11.82 -1.90 -45.88
CA ALA A 368 12.46 -2.10 -47.18
C ALA A 368 13.82 -2.79 -47.05
N ASP A 369 14.15 -3.65 -48.01
CA ASP A 369 15.49 -4.22 -48.13
C ASP A 369 16.50 -3.22 -48.72
N THR A 370 17.75 -3.65 -48.93
CA THR A 370 18.80 -2.78 -49.48
C THR A 370 18.57 -2.36 -50.92
N ASP A 371 17.69 -3.06 -51.64
CA ASP A 371 17.34 -2.78 -53.03
C ASP A 371 16.02 -1.96 -53.13
N GLY A 372 15.41 -1.62 -51.99
CA GLY A 372 14.19 -0.81 -51.90
C GLY A 372 12.89 -1.61 -52.10
N GLU A 373 12.94 -2.94 -52.05
CA GLU A 373 11.73 -3.78 -52.12
C GLU A 373 10.99 -3.73 -50.78
N VAL A 374 9.72 -3.32 -50.84
CA VAL A 374 8.89 -3.03 -49.66
C VAL A 374 8.14 -4.29 -49.21
N SER A 375 8.21 -4.56 -47.91
CA SER A 375 7.37 -5.53 -47.20
C SER A 375 6.39 -4.78 -46.31
N GLU A 376 5.14 -4.68 -46.76
CA GLU A 376 4.08 -3.92 -46.08
C GLU A 376 3.74 -4.53 -44.71
N GLY A 377 3.70 -3.70 -43.67
CA GLY A 377 3.33 -4.09 -42.30
C GLY A 377 4.18 -5.20 -41.68
N ALA A 378 5.37 -5.46 -42.22
CA ALA A 378 6.25 -6.52 -41.75
C ALA A 378 6.95 -6.15 -40.43
N GLY A 379 7.25 -4.87 -40.24
CA GLY A 379 7.78 -4.33 -39.01
C GLY A 379 6.71 -4.27 -37.93
N LYS A 380 7.05 -4.64 -36.69
CA LYS A 380 6.17 -4.55 -35.53
C LYS A 380 6.93 -4.02 -34.33
N LYS A 381 6.39 -3.02 -33.65
CA LYS A 381 6.96 -2.43 -32.44
C LYS A 381 5.88 -2.10 -31.43
N GLU A 382 6.33 -1.77 -30.22
CA GLU A 382 5.47 -1.25 -29.18
C GLU A 382 6.03 0.07 -28.65
N PHE A 383 5.12 0.95 -28.25
CA PHE A 383 5.44 2.18 -27.57
C PHE A 383 4.58 2.30 -26.31
N VAL A 384 5.20 2.65 -25.19
CA VAL A 384 4.53 2.69 -23.89
C VAL A 384 4.40 4.14 -23.43
N LEU A 385 3.22 4.49 -22.94
CA LEU A 385 2.98 5.71 -22.17
C LEU A 385 2.76 5.32 -20.71
N ASN A 386 3.43 6.03 -19.79
CA ASN A 386 3.23 5.85 -18.35
C ASN A 386 2.33 6.96 -17.81
N PHE A 387 1.72 6.78 -16.64
CA PHE A 387 0.93 7.84 -15.99
C PHE A 387 1.82 8.72 -15.10
N ILE A 388 2.27 8.14 -14.01
CA ILE A 388 3.29 8.69 -13.12
C ILE A 388 4.42 7.67 -12.97
N THR A 389 5.60 8.10 -12.55
CA THR A 389 6.76 7.21 -12.41
C THR A 389 7.45 7.45 -11.08
N SER A 390 8.13 6.45 -10.55
CA SER A 390 9.02 6.61 -9.41
C SER A 390 10.47 6.68 -9.90
N VAL A 391 11.23 7.66 -9.45
CA VAL A 391 12.68 7.69 -9.69
C VAL A 391 13.34 6.79 -8.65
N LEU A 392 13.54 5.52 -8.97
CA LEU A 392 14.20 4.59 -8.05
C LEU A 392 15.69 4.92 -7.87
N SER A 393 16.10 4.97 -6.61
CA SER A 393 17.40 4.49 -6.16
C SER A 393 17.20 3.04 -5.68
N GLN A 394 17.66 2.06 -6.46
CA GLN A 394 17.88 0.67 -6.04
C GLN A 394 16.76 0.01 -5.20
N GLY A 395 15.66 -0.37 -5.85
CA GLY A 395 14.75 -1.41 -5.34
C GLY A 395 13.96 -1.08 -4.07
N GLN A 396 13.73 0.19 -3.78
CA GLN A 396 12.84 0.63 -2.70
C GLN A 396 11.70 1.44 -3.31
N ASP A 397 10.45 1.04 -3.09
CA ASP A 397 9.25 1.62 -3.72
C ASP A 397 8.84 3.00 -3.13
N THR A 398 9.83 3.72 -2.58
CA THR A 398 9.74 5.01 -1.88
C THR A 398 10.32 6.18 -2.68
N GLY A 399 10.73 5.93 -3.93
CA GLY A 399 11.28 6.97 -4.79
C GLY A 399 10.31 8.14 -5.00
N LEU A 400 10.89 9.33 -5.24
CA LEU A 400 10.10 10.54 -5.53
C LEU A 400 9.21 10.30 -6.76
N VAL A 401 7.92 10.54 -6.60
CA VAL A 401 6.95 10.46 -7.70
C VAL A 401 7.19 11.61 -8.68
N THR A 402 7.40 11.25 -9.94
CA THR A 402 7.50 12.16 -11.07
C THR A 402 6.18 12.19 -11.84
N GLY A 403 5.72 13.40 -12.18
CA GLY A 403 4.41 13.67 -12.76
C GLY A 403 3.32 13.88 -11.71
N ASN A 404 2.11 14.15 -12.20
CA ASN A 404 0.95 14.36 -11.33
C ASN A 404 -0.20 13.45 -11.74
N ALA A 405 -0.76 12.78 -10.74
CA ALA A 405 -2.10 12.25 -10.73
C ALA A 405 -2.83 12.87 -9.53
N VAL A 406 -4.14 13.05 -9.62
CA VAL A 406 -4.98 13.67 -8.57
C VAL A 406 -6.16 12.76 -8.31
N ASN A 407 -6.44 12.48 -7.04
CA ASN A 407 -7.63 11.75 -6.63
C ASN A 407 -8.74 12.71 -6.20
N THR A 408 -9.79 12.84 -7.00
CA THR A 408 -10.98 13.59 -6.60
C THR A 408 -11.86 12.69 -5.74
N LEU A 409 -12.20 13.14 -4.53
CA LEU A 409 -13.06 12.46 -3.57
C LEU A 409 -14.31 13.31 -3.30
N VAL A 410 -15.47 12.83 -3.73
CA VAL A 410 -16.77 13.46 -3.48
C VAL A 410 -17.47 12.69 -2.37
N ASN A 411 -17.61 13.34 -1.21
CA ASN A 411 -18.24 12.74 -0.03
C ASN A 411 -19.66 13.30 0.18
N ASP A 412 -20.58 12.42 0.55
CA ASP A 412 -21.88 12.83 1.08
C ASP A 412 -21.69 13.68 2.36
N PRO A 413 -22.61 14.62 2.63
CA PRO A 413 -22.64 15.30 3.92
C PRO A 413 -22.87 14.30 5.06
N TYR A 414 -22.12 14.46 6.15
CA TYR A 414 -22.34 13.64 7.35
C TYR A 414 -23.77 13.74 7.88
N PRO A 415 -24.35 12.62 8.35
CA PRO A 415 -25.63 12.64 9.07
C PRO A 415 -25.60 13.57 10.29
N GLY A 416 -26.79 13.95 10.78
CA GLY A 416 -26.93 14.91 11.89
C GLY A 416 -26.20 14.52 13.18
N GLU A 417 -26.16 13.23 13.51
CA GLU A 417 -25.45 12.71 14.69
C GLU A 417 -23.92 12.92 14.58
N VAL A 418 -23.34 12.52 13.44
CA VAL A 418 -21.91 12.65 13.18
C VAL A 418 -21.52 14.12 13.05
N SER A 419 -22.22 14.89 12.22
CA SER A 419 -21.94 16.32 12.02
C SER A 419 -22.08 17.15 13.29
N GLY A 420 -23.02 16.82 14.18
CA GLY A 420 -23.17 17.49 15.47
C GLY A 420 -22.04 17.20 16.46
N ALA A 421 -21.26 16.14 16.25
CA ALA A 421 -20.12 15.76 17.08
C ALA A 421 -18.78 16.33 16.58
N MET A 422 -18.71 16.82 15.34
CA MET A 422 -17.48 17.33 14.71
C MET A 422 -17.11 18.73 15.20
N ASP A 423 -15.81 18.98 15.33
CA ASP A 423 -15.22 20.30 15.62
C ASP A 423 -15.77 20.96 16.89
N THR A 424 -16.13 20.12 17.88
CA THR A 424 -16.55 20.58 19.20
C THR A 424 -15.40 20.48 20.21
N ASP A 425 -15.47 21.29 21.27
CA ASP A 425 -14.54 21.21 22.40
C ASP A 425 -15.03 20.25 23.52
N ALA A 426 -16.20 19.64 23.34
CA ALA A 426 -16.76 18.69 24.28
C ALA A 426 -15.97 17.37 24.25
N ASN A 427 -15.88 16.70 25.41
CA ASN A 427 -15.31 15.37 25.46
C ASN A 427 -16.25 14.38 24.74
N ALA A 428 -15.71 13.61 23.81
CA ALA A 428 -16.48 12.77 22.92
C ALA A 428 -17.10 11.57 23.65
N GLU A 429 -18.38 11.31 23.40
CA GLU A 429 -19.06 10.05 23.74
C GLU A 429 -18.68 8.94 22.75
N LYS A 430 -18.69 9.28 21.46
CA LYS A 430 -18.21 8.44 20.36
C LYS A 430 -17.10 9.17 19.60
N ILE A 431 -16.05 8.44 19.27
CA ILE A 431 -14.95 8.89 18.41
C ILE A 431 -15.24 8.41 16.98
N TYR A 432 -15.28 9.35 16.05
CA TYR A 432 -15.57 9.09 14.65
C TYR A 432 -14.30 9.22 13.81
N LEU A 433 -13.86 8.12 13.19
CA LEU A 433 -12.70 8.10 12.33
C LEU A 433 -13.08 7.65 10.91
N LYS A 434 -12.64 8.40 9.91
CA LYS A 434 -12.86 8.12 8.48
C LYS A 434 -11.66 8.59 7.66
N GLY A 435 -11.09 7.69 6.87
CA GLY A 435 -9.99 8.00 5.96
C GLY A 435 -10.40 8.89 4.78
N GLY A 436 -9.40 9.40 4.06
CA GLY A 436 -9.56 10.44 3.03
C GLY A 436 -9.82 11.83 3.63
N ALA A 437 -10.58 12.67 2.92
CA ALA A 437 -11.12 13.92 3.46
C ALA A 437 -12.30 13.66 4.42
N GLY A 438 -12.00 12.98 5.52
CA GLY A 438 -12.96 12.39 6.43
C GLY A 438 -12.96 13.05 7.82
N ALA A 439 -12.67 12.25 8.84
CA ALA A 439 -12.72 12.65 10.24
C ALA A 439 -11.63 11.96 11.04
N PHE A 440 -11.13 12.65 12.06
CA PHE A 440 -10.10 12.15 12.98
C PHE A 440 -10.39 12.61 14.40
N ALA A 441 -9.61 12.13 15.36
CA ALA A 441 -9.72 12.56 16.74
C ALA A 441 -8.44 13.16 17.30
N GLU A 442 -8.60 14.19 18.13
CA GLU A 442 -7.56 14.71 19.00
C GLU A 442 -7.73 14.10 20.40
N ILE A 443 -6.64 13.59 20.95
CA ILE A 443 -6.58 12.93 22.25
C ILE A 443 -5.63 13.71 23.16
N ASN A 444 -6.16 14.11 24.31
CA ASN A 444 -5.39 14.69 25.40
C ASN A 444 -5.36 13.67 26.54
N LEU A 445 -4.15 13.19 26.86
CA LEU A 445 -3.96 12.18 27.90
C LEU A 445 -4.37 12.64 29.30
N PHE A 446 -4.32 13.96 29.54
CA PHE A 446 -4.65 14.54 30.83
C PHE A 446 -5.39 15.88 30.68
N ASP A 447 -6.20 16.24 31.67
CA ASP A 447 -6.83 17.55 31.78
C ASP A 447 -5.76 18.65 31.92
N GLN A 448 -5.94 19.79 31.23
CA GLN A 448 -5.05 20.95 31.31
C GLN A 448 -4.87 21.51 32.73
N GLY A 449 -5.82 21.29 33.63
CA GLY A 449 -5.71 21.68 35.04
C GLY A 449 -4.96 20.69 35.95
N ASN A 450 -5.03 19.39 35.65
CA ASN A 450 -4.62 18.31 36.56
C ASN A 450 -3.54 17.37 36.00
N GLY A 451 -3.16 17.49 34.73
CA GLY A 451 -2.17 16.59 34.12
C GLY A 451 -0.79 16.62 34.77
N LYS A 452 -0.38 17.80 35.27
CA LYS A 452 0.83 17.92 36.10
C LYS A 452 0.72 17.15 37.41
N GLU A 453 -0.48 17.03 37.98
CA GLU A 453 -0.68 16.28 39.22
C GLU A 453 -0.71 14.76 38.96
N ALA A 454 -1.24 14.29 37.83
CA ALA A 454 -1.13 12.87 37.44
C ALA A 454 0.34 12.45 37.25
N ILE A 455 1.11 13.20 36.45
CA ILE A 455 2.55 12.94 36.23
C ILE A 455 3.34 13.05 37.54
N LYS A 456 3.02 14.04 38.39
CA LYS A 456 3.66 14.21 39.68
C LYS A 456 3.30 13.09 40.67
N GLN A 457 2.08 12.54 40.65
CA GLN A 457 1.73 11.36 41.43
C GLN A 457 2.61 10.17 41.05
N ILE A 458 2.77 9.92 39.75
CA ILE A 458 3.63 8.85 39.24
C ILE A 458 5.08 9.04 39.71
N ARG A 459 5.61 10.28 39.62
CA ARG A 459 6.96 10.63 40.13
C ARG A 459 7.06 10.51 41.65
N GLN A 460 6.03 10.90 42.40
CA GLN A 460 6.02 10.88 43.87
C GLN A 460 5.95 9.47 44.43
N ASN A 461 5.29 8.56 43.74
CA ASN A 461 5.15 7.17 44.16
C ASN A 461 6.30 6.27 43.65
N ASN A 462 7.34 6.84 43.02
CA ASN A 462 8.48 6.11 42.45
C ASN A 462 8.07 4.94 41.54
N TRP A 463 7.00 5.12 40.77
CA TRP A 463 6.52 4.08 39.86
C TRP A 463 7.45 3.96 38.66
N VAL A 464 7.88 2.74 38.38
CA VAL A 464 8.52 2.38 37.11
C VAL A 464 7.44 1.89 36.16
N VAL A 465 7.19 2.66 35.09
CA VAL A 465 6.21 2.29 34.07
C VAL A 465 6.76 1.13 33.25
N ASN A 466 6.09 -0.02 33.35
CA ASN A 466 6.39 -1.22 32.57
C ASN A 466 5.72 -1.14 31.19
N GLU A 467 4.46 -0.70 31.17
CA GLU A 467 3.65 -0.57 29.98
C GLU A 467 2.58 0.51 30.16
N ALA A 468 2.27 1.25 29.10
CA ALA A 468 1.15 2.17 29.07
C ALA A 468 0.36 2.03 27.78
N ASN A 469 -0.96 1.85 27.88
CA ASN A 469 -1.84 1.55 26.76
C ASN A 469 -3.02 2.51 26.69
N LEU A 470 -3.42 2.85 25.47
CA LEU A 470 -4.75 3.36 25.15
C LEU A 470 -5.55 2.23 24.50
N VAL A 471 -6.70 1.91 25.08
CA VAL A 471 -7.59 0.86 24.58
C VAL A 471 -8.84 1.51 24.00
N PHE A 472 -9.07 1.28 22.70
CA PHE A 472 -10.19 1.81 21.95
C PHE A 472 -11.16 0.70 21.61
N TYR A 473 -12.32 0.67 22.26
CA TYR A 473 -13.36 -0.30 21.95
C TYR A 473 -14.20 0.16 20.76
N VAL A 474 -14.51 -0.77 19.86
CA VAL A 474 -15.40 -0.53 18.72
C VAL A 474 -16.83 -0.34 19.25
N ALA A 475 -17.44 0.80 18.91
CA ALA A 475 -18.79 1.15 19.33
C ALA A 475 -19.85 0.48 18.47
N GLU A 476 -19.60 0.39 17.17
CA GLU A 476 -20.52 -0.17 16.19
C GLU A 476 -19.73 -1.01 15.19
N ASP A 477 -19.94 -2.33 15.23
CA ASP A 477 -19.46 -3.25 14.21
C ASP A 477 -20.44 -3.23 13.04
N THR A 478 -20.09 -2.47 12.01
CA THR A 478 -20.89 -2.28 10.80
C THR A 478 -20.70 -3.45 9.83
N ASP A 479 -21.61 -3.60 8.86
CA ASP A 479 -21.48 -4.64 7.81
C ASP A 479 -20.37 -4.33 6.77
N VAL A 480 -19.61 -3.26 6.95
CA VAL A 480 -18.48 -2.86 6.07
C VAL A 480 -17.15 -3.13 6.76
N GLU A 481 -16.09 -3.28 5.97
CA GLU A 481 -14.76 -3.62 6.47
C GLU A 481 -14.25 -2.59 7.47
N GLN A 482 -13.76 -3.09 8.59
CA GLN A 482 -13.15 -2.25 9.62
C GLN A 482 -11.70 -1.95 9.25
N PRO A 483 -11.21 -0.74 9.55
CA PRO A 483 -9.80 -0.42 9.40
C PRO A 483 -8.92 -1.45 10.11
N PRO A 484 -7.88 -1.99 9.47
CA PRO A 484 -7.04 -3.01 10.07
C PRO A 484 -6.24 -2.46 11.26
N SER A 485 -5.92 -1.16 11.25
CA SER A 485 -5.14 -0.51 12.31
C SER A 485 -5.54 0.95 12.54
N LEU A 486 -5.27 1.45 13.75
CA LEU A 486 -5.31 2.87 14.09
C LEU A 486 -3.91 3.48 14.07
N TYR A 487 -3.78 4.75 13.70
CA TYR A 487 -2.51 5.48 13.71
C TYR A 487 -2.56 6.61 14.73
N LEU A 488 -1.69 6.55 15.74
CA LEU A 488 -1.57 7.56 16.80
C LEU A 488 -0.23 8.30 16.68
N TYR A 489 -0.28 9.63 16.62
CA TYR A 489 0.90 10.48 16.45
C TYR A 489 0.82 11.76 17.29
N ASN A 490 1.96 12.40 17.48
CA ASN A 490 2.04 13.69 18.15
C ASN A 490 1.75 14.81 17.14
N THR A 491 0.74 15.64 17.39
CA THR A 491 0.29 16.66 16.44
C THR A 491 1.28 17.82 16.28
N GLU A 492 2.20 18.01 17.21
CA GLU A 492 3.24 19.06 17.14
C GLU A 492 4.46 18.62 16.33
N THR A 493 4.81 17.33 16.39
CA THR A 493 6.01 16.80 15.71
C THR A 493 5.70 16.03 14.43
N GLY A 494 4.45 15.60 14.23
CA GLY A 494 4.05 14.73 13.14
C GLY A 494 4.50 13.27 13.29
N LEU A 495 5.18 12.94 14.40
CA LEU A 495 5.79 11.63 14.58
C LEU A 495 4.86 10.65 15.32
N PRO A 496 4.90 9.36 14.96
CA PRO A 496 4.18 8.33 15.70
C PRO A 496 4.64 8.30 17.17
N VAL A 497 3.71 8.04 18.09
CA VAL A 497 4.01 7.97 19.55
C VAL A 497 4.40 6.58 20.05
N TYR A 498 4.51 5.62 19.14
CA TYR A 498 4.91 4.25 19.39
C TYR A 498 6.38 4.00 18.99
N GLY A 499 6.95 2.89 19.45
CA GLY A 499 8.33 2.52 19.11
C GLY A 499 8.50 2.22 17.62
N ALA A 500 9.68 2.51 17.04
CA ALA A 500 9.95 2.22 15.64
C ALA A 500 9.70 0.72 15.32
N PRO A 501 9.10 0.39 14.15
CA PRO A 501 8.82 -1.00 13.80
C PRO A 501 10.11 -1.84 13.77
N LEU A 502 10.04 -3.07 14.30
CA LEU A 502 11.18 -3.98 14.40
C LEU A 502 11.60 -4.57 13.04
N SER A 503 10.72 -4.50 12.03
CA SER A 503 10.98 -4.93 10.67
C SER A 503 10.51 -3.88 9.64
N GLN A 504 11.33 -3.69 8.60
CA GLN A 504 10.98 -2.88 7.42
C GLN A 504 10.66 -3.86 6.28
N ASN A 505 9.43 -4.37 6.23
CA ASN A 505 8.96 -5.03 5.01
C ASN A 505 8.28 -3.99 4.11
N ASP A 506 8.73 -3.96 2.86
CA ASP A 506 8.54 -2.91 1.86
C ASP A 506 7.16 -3.00 1.17
N GLN A 507 6.10 -3.30 1.93
CA GLN A 507 4.77 -3.55 1.37
C GLN A 507 3.80 -2.40 1.63
N LEU A 508 3.15 -1.94 0.56
CA LEU A 508 2.20 -0.83 0.57
C LEU A 508 0.92 -1.10 1.38
N VAL A 509 0.60 -2.36 1.70
CA VAL A 509 -0.75 -2.75 2.18
C VAL A 509 -0.82 -3.45 3.54
N LYS A 510 0.25 -3.93 4.19
CA LYS A 510 0.16 -4.40 5.60
C LYS A 510 1.54 -4.43 6.28
N VAL A 511 1.56 -4.11 7.58
CA VAL A 511 2.73 -4.21 8.47
C VAL A 511 2.39 -5.21 9.57
N TYR A 512 3.23 -6.24 9.73
CA TYR A 512 3.01 -7.33 10.69
C TYR A 512 3.42 -6.99 12.15
N ASP A 513 4.20 -5.92 12.37
CA ASP A 513 4.77 -5.59 13.69
C ASP A 513 4.37 -4.19 14.22
N TYR A 514 3.07 -3.96 14.48
CA TYR A 514 2.58 -2.71 15.07
C TYR A 514 1.45 -2.89 16.09
N ASP A 515 1.52 -2.17 17.21
CA ASP A 515 0.46 -2.09 18.23
C ASP A 515 -0.69 -1.19 17.74
N GLY A 516 -1.94 -1.63 17.83
CA GLY A 516 -3.10 -0.87 17.34
C GLY A 516 -3.77 -1.53 16.15
N GLN A 517 -3.50 -2.81 15.92
CA GLN A 517 -4.27 -3.69 15.04
C GLN A 517 -5.67 -3.96 15.63
N LEU A 518 -6.62 -4.24 14.75
CA LEU A 518 -7.96 -4.64 15.13
C LEU A 518 -7.94 -6.02 15.77
N GLU A 519 -8.31 -6.09 17.05
CA GLU A 519 -8.61 -7.34 17.72
C GLU A 519 -10.08 -7.70 17.45
N LYS A 520 -10.30 -8.93 16.97
CA LYS A 520 -11.64 -9.50 16.76
C LYS A 520 -12.01 -10.45 17.90
N SER A 521 -13.29 -10.51 18.26
CA SER A 521 -13.80 -11.51 19.20
C SER A 521 -13.84 -12.90 18.56
N SER A 522 -14.10 -13.94 19.35
CA SER A 522 -14.10 -15.34 18.87
C SER A 522 -15.16 -15.64 17.80
N ASP A 523 -16.16 -14.78 17.64
CA ASP A 523 -17.19 -14.83 16.59
C ASP A 523 -16.86 -13.95 15.37
N GLY A 524 -15.64 -13.40 15.31
CA GLY A 524 -15.12 -12.64 14.17
C GLY A 524 -15.50 -11.15 14.15
N LYS A 525 -16.22 -10.66 15.17
CA LYS A 525 -16.65 -9.26 15.25
C LYS A 525 -15.53 -8.34 15.71
N ALA A 526 -15.53 -7.11 15.21
CA ALA A 526 -14.58 -6.09 15.63
C ALA A 526 -14.79 -5.74 17.11
N LEU A 527 -13.73 -5.87 17.92
CA LEU A 527 -13.83 -5.69 19.37
C LEU A 527 -13.13 -4.41 19.83
N LYS A 528 -11.82 -4.29 19.57
CA LYS A 528 -11.02 -3.18 20.08
C LYS A 528 -9.70 -3.02 19.33
N TYR A 529 -9.04 -1.89 19.57
CA TYR A 529 -7.66 -1.60 19.19
C TYR A 529 -6.87 -1.24 20.45
N THR A 530 -5.66 -1.78 20.60
CA THR A 530 -4.77 -1.49 21.74
C THR A 530 -3.50 -0.79 21.24
N VAL A 531 -3.33 0.49 21.54
CA VAL A 531 -2.15 1.27 21.13
C VAL A 531 -1.23 1.49 22.33
N LYS A 532 0.00 0.98 22.23
CA LYS A 532 1.03 1.12 23.27
C LYS A 532 1.75 2.46 23.17
N ILE A 533 1.79 3.20 24.27
CA ILE A 533 2.40 4.54 24.38
C ILE A 533 3.41 4.65 25.52
N THR A 534 4.00 3.53 25.93
CA THR A 534 4.95 3.45 27.06
C THR A 534 6.09 4.46 26.97
N GLU A 535 6.75 4.60 25.81
CA GLU A 535 7.87 5.54 25.66
C GLU A 535 7.40 7.00 25.75
N HIS A 536 6.24 7.31 25.18
CA HIS A 536 5.64 8.64 25.30
C HIS A 536 5.36 9.01 26.77
N ILE A 537 4.79 8.08 27.54
CA ILE A 537 4.55 8.27 28.98
C ILE A 537 5.88 8.40 29.77
N ASN A 538 6.88 7.58 29.45
CA ASN A 538 8.21 7.69 30.04
C ASN A 538 8.87 9.04 29.75
N ASP A 539 8.68 9.60 28.56
CA ASP A 539 9.21 10.91 28.19
C ASP A 539 8.56 12.05 29.01
N LEU A 540 7.25 11.97 29.23
CA LEU A 540 6.54 12.90 30.12
C LEU A 540 7.04 12.78 31.57
N ILE A 541 7.32 11.57 32.06
CA ILE A 541 7.70 11.34 33.47
C ILE A 541 9.19 11.63 33.71
N ILE A 542 10.08 11.11 32.87
CA ILE A 542 11.53 11.10 33.09
C ILE A 542 12.20 12.30 32.42
N ARG A 543 11.78 12.64 31.19
CA ARG A 543 12.40 13.69 30.38
C ARG A 543 11.73 15.07 30.55
N ASP A 544 10.63 15.13 31.32
CA ASP A 544 9.85 16.35 31.61
C ASP A 544 9.39 17.09 30.34
N VAL A 545 9.04 16.31 29.31
CA VAL A 545 8.49 16.82 28.05
C VAL A 545 7.07 17.35 28.29
N GLU A 546 6.66 18.37 27.52
CA GLU A 546 5.29 18.87 27.59
C GLU A 546 4.29 17.83 27.03
N ASN A 547 3.11 17.77 27.64
CA ASN A 547 2.04 16.88 27.19
C ASN A 547 1.42 17.44 25.91
N ALA A 548 1.87 16.91 24.77
CA ALA A 548 1.35 17.26 23.45
C ALA A 548 -0.05 16.65 23.23
N THR A 549 -0.82 17.28 22.35
CA THR A 549 -2.04 16.67 21.81
C THR A 549 -1.65 15.52 20.87
N LEU A 550 -2.37 14.42 20.95
CA LEU A 550 -2.19 13.26 20.08
C LEU A 550 -3.28 13.25 19.02
N GLY A 551 -2.93 12.98 17.76
CA GLY A 551 -3.89 12.77 16.69
C GLY A 551 -4.12 11.28 16.46
N LEU A 552 -5.37 10.86 16.31
CA LEU A 552 -5.79 9.49 16.04
C LEU A 552 -6.50 9.40 14.69
N PHE A 553 -6.02 8.51 13.84
CA PHE A 553 -6.55 8.25 12.50
C PHE A 553 -6.74 6.77 12.26
N VAL A 554 -7.51 6.44 11.22
CA VAL A 554 -7.52 5.08 10.63
C VAL A 554 -6.44 4.97 9.58
N THR A 555 -5.87 3.77 9.42
CA THR A 555 -4.91 3.50 8.36
C THR A 555 -5.06 2.08 7.81
N SER A 556 -4.76 1.93 6.52
CA SER A 556 -4.54 0.63 5.87
C SER A 556 -3.05 0.27 5.76
N SER A 557 -2.13 1.20 6.05
CA SER A 557 -0.68 0.97 5.97
C SER A 557 0.10 1.89 6.90
N LEU A 558 1.10 1.36 7.60
CA LEU A 558 1.90 2.12 8.58
C LEU A 558 3.26 2.55 8.03
N TYR A 559 3.49 2.27 6.75
CA TYR A 559 4.77 2.54 6.11
C TYR A 559 4.99 4.03 5.82
N ARG A 560 3.89 4.78 5.59
CA ARG A 560 3.94 6.18 5.16
C ARG A 560 3.53 7.10 6.31
N THR A 561 4.52 7.51 7.11
CA THR A 561 4.31 8.36 8.30
C THR A 561 4.43 9.85 8.02
N ASP A 562 4.73 10.24 6.78
CA ASP A 562 4.80 11.63 6.39
C ASP A 562 3.42 12.28 6.33
N LEU A 563 3.42 13.58 6.59
CA LEU A 563 2.22 14.40 6.62
C LEU A 563 1.92 14.98 5.23
N GLY A 564 0.65 15.10 4.93
CA GLY A 564 0.14 15.81 3.76
C GLY A 564 -0.72 16.99 4.18
N SER A 565 -0.69 18.04 3.38
CA SER A 565 -1.49 19.24 3.58
C SER A 565 -2.98 18.94 3.58
N ALA A 566 -3.71 19.60 4.47
CA ALA A 566 -5.14 19.45 4.64
C ALA A 566 -5.81 20.82 4.87
N VAL A 567 -7.07 20.91 4.50
CA VAL A 567 -7.96 22.01 4.84
C VAL A 567 -8.88 21.52 5.95
N LEU A 568 -8.81 22.15 7.12
CA LEU A 568 -9.60 21.82 8.31
C LEU A 568 -10.80 22.78 8.45
N ASP A 569 -11.53 22.65 9.56
CA ASP A 569 -12.67 23.52 9.85
C ASP A 569 -12.33 25.02 9.75
N GLY A 570 -13.32 25.79 9.28
CA GLY A 570 -13.16 27.22 9.03
C GLY A 570 -12.21 27.57 7.87
N ASN A 571 -11.85 26.59 7.03
CA ASN A 571 -10.91 26.75 5.91
C ASN A 571 -9.50 27.13 6.40
N THR A 572 -9.09 26.52 7.50
CA THR A 572 -7.74 26.65 8.06
C THR A 572 -6.80 25.60 7.45
N GLU A 573 -5.53 25.95 7.26
CA GLU A 573 -4.49 25.03 6.81
C GLU A 573 -4.06 24.14 7.98
N GLY A 574 -3.87 22.84 7.69
CA GLY A 574 -3.35 21.86 8.63
C GLY A 574 -2.62 20.75 7.91
N GLU A 575 -2.15 19.76 8.66
CA GLU A 575 -1.44 18.60 8.15
C GLU A 575 -2.00 17.33 8.76
N VAL A 576 -2.13 16.28 7.95
CA VAL A 576 -2.63 14.97 8.37
C VAL A 576 -1.75 13.85 7.83
N PRO A 577 -1.65 12.71 8.53
CA PRO A 577 -0.86 11.57 8.04
C PRO A 577 -1.37 11.07 6.69
N VAL A 578 -0.49 10.95 5.69
CA VAL A 578 -0.93 10.55 4.35
C VAL A 578 -1.45 9.12 4.33
N ALA A 579 -0.96 8.24 5.19
CA ALA A 579 -1.51 6.90 5.37
C ALA A 579 -3.04 6.88 5.59
N SER A 580 -3.60 7.91 6.25
CA SER A 580 -5.05 8.00 6.44
C SER A 580 -5.80 8.46 5.20
N ILE A 581 -5.16 9.27 4.34
CA ILE A 581 -5.72 9.74 3.06
C ILE A 581 -6.00 8.56 2.14
N LEU A 582 -5.15 7.54 2.18
CA LEU A 582 -5.19 6.39 1.25
C LEU A 582 -6.35 5.43 1.54
N SER A 583 -6.94 5.44 2.73
CA SER A 583 -7.96 4.49 3.13
C SER A 583 -9.38 5.00 2.88
N PRO A 584 -10.27 4.21 2.25
CA PRO A 584 -11.70 4.52 2.17
C PRO A 584 -12.43 4.16 3.47
N LEU A 585 -11.80 3.41 4.39
CA LEU A 585 -12.44 2.81 5.55
C LEU A 585 -12.71 3.84 6.66
N GLY A 586 -13.60 3.46 7.58
CA GLY A 586 -13.91 4.23 8.78
C GLY A 586 -14.36 3.31 9.91
N THR A 587 -14.27 3.82 11.13
CA THR A 587 -14.71 3.10 12.34
C THR A 587 -15.29 4.09 13.35
N ILE A 588 -16.00 3.56 14.33
CA ILE A 588 -16.63 4.32 15.41
C ILE A 588 -16.20 3.67 16.71
N LEU A 589 -15.59 4.46 17.59
CA LEU A 589 -15.01 3.97 18.83
C LEU A 589 -15.74 4.61 20.01
N TYR A 590 -15.77 3.93 21.15
CA TYR A 590 -16.20 4.57 22.39
C TYR A 590 -15.20 5.66 22.79
N GLY A 591 -15.73 6.84 23.11
CA GLY A 591 -14.96 7.96 23.62
C GLY A 591 -14.76 7.89 25.13
N SER A 592 -14.47 9.05 25.73
CA SER A 592 -14.19 9.17 27.16
C SER A 592 -15.38 9.65 27.98
N ASN A 593 -16.47 10.10 27.33
CA ASN A 593 -17.70 10.53 27.97
C ASN A 593 -18.87 9.58 27.64
N VAL A 594 -18.75 8.32 28.08
CA VAL A 594 -19.76 7.28 27.85
C VAL A 594 -20.70 7.12 29.05
N ASP A 595 -21.90 6.59 28.81
CA ASP A 595 -22.87 6.26 29.85
C ASP A 595 -22.37 5.14 30.78
N ASP A 596 -22.92 5.07 32.01
CA ASP A 596 -22.56 4.07 33.02
C ASP A 596 -22.67 2.61 32.53
N ALA A 597 -23.54 2.36 31.54
CA ALA A 597 -23.75 1.03 30.95
C ALA A 597 -22.56 0.57 30.09
N ASP A 598 -21.77 1.50 29.56
CA ASP A 598 -20.59 1.24 28.71
C ASP A 598 -19.29 1.68 29.40
N ALA A 599 -19.33 1.86 30.73
CA ALA A 599 -18.20 2.36 31.50
C ALA A 599 -16.92 1.51 31.36
N ASP A 600 -17.05 0.21 31.09
CA ASP A 600 -15.97 -0.75 30.83
C ASP A 600 -15.32 -0.58 29.45
N LYS A 601 -16.02 0.04 28.50
CA LYS A 601 -15.54 0.31 27.13
C LYS A 601 -15.03 1.74 26.93
N LYS A 602 -15.15 2.58 27.97
CA LYS A 602 -14.66 3.95 27.98
C LYS A 602 -13.18 4.02 27.60
N LEU A 603 -12.80 4.97 26.73
CA LEU A 603 -11.39 5.26 26.45
C LEU A 603 -10.69 5.77 27.71
N ARG A 604 -9.64 5.05 28.12
CA ARG A 604 -8.80 5.34 29.28
C ARG A 604 -7.33 5.05 28.99
N LEU A 605 -6.47 5.67 29.78
CA LEU A 605 -5.03 5.38 29.82
C LEU A 605 -4.78 4.38 30.93
N GLU A 606 -4.28 3.19 30.58
CA GLU A 606 -3.89 2.14 31.51
C GLU A 606 -2.37 2.13 31.65
N ILE A 607 -1.85 2.34 32.86
CA ILE A 607 -0.43 2.31 33.17
C ILE A 607 -0.14 1.12 34.08
N PHE A 608 0.59 0.15 33.56
CA PHE A 608 1.15 -0.96 34.32
C PHE A 608 2.49 -0.52 34.90
N TYR A 609 2.63 -0.57 36.22
CA TYR A 609 3.82 -0.08 36.89
C TYR A 609 4.34 -1.05 37.95
N THR A 610 5.62 -0.89 38.28
CA THR A 610 6.27 -1.53 39.42
C THR A 610 6.58 -0.49 40.48
N GLU A 611 6.18 -0.73 41.72
CA GLU A 611 6.54 0.12 42.85
C GLU A 611 7.96 -0.18 43.33
N ILE A 612 8.76 0.87 43.52
CA ILE A 612 10.09 0.77 44.12
C ILE A 612 10.07 1.49 45.48
N ASP A 613 10.36 0.72 46.54
CA ASP A 613 10.48 1.20 47.93
C ASP A 613 11.63 2.20 48.15
#